data_AF-A0A942ZTD5-F1
#
_entry.id   AF-A0A942ZTD5-F1
#
_cell.length_a   1.000
_cell.length_b   1.000
_cell.length_c   1.000
_cell.angle_alpha   90.00
_cell.angle_beta   90.00
_cell.angle_gamma   90.00
#
_symmetry.space_group_name_H-M   'P 1'
#
loop_
_entity.id
_entity.type
_entity.pdbx_description
1 polymer ?
#
loop_
_entity_poly.entity_id
_entity_poly.type
_entity_poly.pdbx_seq_one_letter_code
_entity_poly.pdbx_strand_id
1 'polypeptide(L)'
;MIIDGNLKEKKAMESFHRGDRKEGLRLQEDFVADFRKEYKEKDHCSCKKACRYHGNCKECVAIHRAHQEHVPNCMRPLINNKIKILSELTEHTIANEIEAPKEILRKE
;
A
#
# COMPACT_ATOMS: atom_id res chain seq x y z
N MET A 1 0.15 -14.99 0.20
CA MET A 1 -0.84 -14.46 -0.78
C MET A 1 -0.34 -13.14 -1.37
N ILE A 2 -0.89 -12.65 -2.49
CA ILE A 2 -0.56 -11.30 -3.01
C ILE A 2 -1.54 -10.29 -2.40
N ILE A 3 -1.04 -9.22 -1.78
CA ILE A 3 -1.86 -8.12 -1.22
C ILE A 3 -2.12 -7.08 -2.30
N ASP A 4 -1.05 -6.52 -2.87
CA ASP A 4 -1.14 -5.45 -3.86
C ASP A 4 -1.85 -5.93 -5.13
N GLY A 5 -2.97 -5.31 -5.46
CA GLY A 5 -3.76 -5.65 -6.65
C GLY A 5 -4.42 -7.03 -6.58
N ASN A 6 -4.68 -7.55 -5.37
CA ASN A 6 -5.38 -8.82 -5.17
C ASN A 6 -6.68 -8.90 -6.01
N LEU A 7 -6.87 -10.03 -6.71
CA LEU A 7 -7.99 -10.20 -7.62
C LEU A 7 -9.35 -10.20 -6.90
N LYS A 8 -9.43 -10.69 -5.65
CA LYS A 8 -10.68 -10.67 -4.87
C LYS A 8 -11.12 -9.25 -4.56
N GLU A 9 -10.19 -8.40 -4.10
CA GLU A 9 -10.49 -6.98 -3.85
C GLU A 9 -10.84 -6.22 -5.14
N LYS A 10 -10.19 -6.52 -6.27
CA LYS A 10 -10.58 -5.93 -7.56
C LYS A 10 -12.00 -6.31 -7.95
N LYS A 11 -12.38 -7.58 -7.82
CA LYS A 11 -13.75 -8.06 -8.05
C LYS A 11 -14.74 -7.47 -7.05
N ALA A 12 -14.35 -7.26 -5.79
CA ALA A 12 -15.18 -6.59 -4.80
C ALA A 12 -15.52 -5.16 -5.24
N MET A 13 -14.51 -4.42 -5.71
CA MET A 13 -14.71 -3.08 -6.26
C MET A 13 -15.59 -3.07 -7.51
N GLU A 14 -15.44 -4.04 -8.42
CA GLU A 14 -16.35 -4.20 -9.56
C GLU A 14 -17.81 -4.42 -9.11
N SER A 15 -18.04 -5.25 -8.08
CA SER A 15 -19.38 -5.46 -7.52
C SER A 15 -19.95 -4.18 -6.89
N PHE A 16 -19.13 -3.42 -6.15
CA PHE A 16 -19.56 -2.12 -5.62
C PHE A 16 -19.93 -1.12 -6.72
N HIS A 17 -19.16 -1.04 -7.80
CA HIS A 17 -19.47 -0.16 -8.93
C HIS A 17 -20.75 -0.56 -9.66
N ARG A 18 -21.13 -1.85 -9.63
CA ARG A 18 -22.42 -2.34 -10.14
C ARG A 18 -23.58 -2.19 -9.14
N GLY A 19 -23.34 -1.67 -7.93
CA GLY A 19 -24.33 -1.51 -6.88
C GLY A 19 -24.60 -2.77 -6.03
N ASP A 20 -23.92 -3.89 -6.30
CA ASP A 20 -24.05 -5.11 -5.51
C ASP A 20 -23.15 -5.04 -4.27
N ARG A 21 -23.65 -4.35 -3.24
CA ARG A 21 -22.93 -4.19 -1.98
C ARG A 21 -22.76 -5.50 -1.22
N LYS A 22 -23.70 -6.45 -1.36
CA LYS A 22 -23.65 -7.71 -0.62
C LYS A 22 -22.50 -8.58 -1.13
N GLU A 23 -22.37 -8.72 -2.44
CA GLU A 23 -21.25 -9.47 -3.03
C GLU A 23 -19.92 -8.76 -2.81
N GLY A 24 -19.89 -7.43 -2.91
CA GLY A 24 -18.69 -6.64 -2.60
C GLY A 24 -18.18 -6.91 -1.18
N LEU A 25 -19.05 -6.83 -0.18
CA LEU A 25 -18.68 -7.10 1.23
C LEU A 25 -18.24 -8.55 1.43
N ARG A 26 -18.93 -9.52 0.83
CA ARG A 26 -18.56 -10.95 0.92
C ARG A 26 -17.14 -11.19 0.42
N LEU A 27 -16.79 -10.62 -0.74
CA LEU A 27 -15.44 -10.73 -1.32
C LEU A 27 -14.36 -10.05 -0.45
N GLN A 28 -14.69 -8.91 0.18
CA GLN A 28 -13.77 -8.25 1.11
C GLN A 28 -13.53 -9.07 2.38
N GLU A 29 -14.60 -9.62 2.97
CA GLU A 29 -14.50 -10.49 4.14
C GLU A 29 -13.67 -11.74 3.83
N ASP A 30 -13.87 -12.36 2.66
CA ASP A 30 -13.08 -13.50 2.18
C ASP A 30 -11.58 -13.14 2.06
N PHE A 31 -11.25 -11.97 1.49
CA PHE A 31 -9.87 -11.49 1.39
C PHE A 31 -9.25 -11.27 2.77
N VAL A 32 -9.97 -10.61 3.67
CA VAL A 32 -9.50 -10.33 5.04
C VAL A 32 -9.31 -11.62 5.83
N ALA A 33 -10.19 -12.62 5.66
CA ALA A 33 -10.05 -13.93 6.29
C ALA A 33 -8.78 -14.66 5.82
N ASP A 34 -8.54 -14.69 4.50
CA ASP A 34 -7.32 -15.26 3.93
C ASP A 34 -6.07 -14.53 4.42
N PHE A 35 -6.11 -13.19 4.46
CA PHE A 35 -5.00 -12.37 4.95
C PHE A 35 -4.66 -12.71 6.40
N ARG A 36 -5.67 -12.76 7.28
CA ARG A 36 -5.47 -13.13 8.69
C ARG A 36 -4.91 -14.53 8.86
N LYS A 37 -5.36 -15.48 8.03
CA LYS A 37 -4.89 -16.87 8.07
C LYS A 37 -3.43 -16.99 7.61
N GLU A 38 -3.10 -16.38 6.46
CA GLU A 38 -1.77 -16.46 5.84
C GLU A 38 -0.69 -15.76 6.67
N TYR A 39 -1.01 -14.58 7.20
CA TYR A 39 -0.07 -13.71 7.92
C TYR A 39 -0.23 -13.74 9.43
N LYS A 40 -0.84 -14.80 9.96
CA LYS A 40 -0.98 -14.98 11.41
C LYS A 40 0.38 -14.95 12.14
N GLU A 41 1.37 -15.64 11.56
CA GLU A 41 2.71 -15.82 12.14
C GLU A 41 3.82 -15.31 11.19
N LYS A 42 3.44 -14.60 10.12
CA LYS A 42 4.36 -14.13 9.08
C LYS A 42 4.23 -12.63 8.90
N ASP A 43 5.36 -11.95 8.67
CA ASP A 43 5.33 -10.54 8.30
C ASP A 43 4.80 -10.37 6.86
N HIS A 44 4.02 -9.32 6.67
CA HIS A 44 3.45 -8.90 5.38
C HIS A 44 3.97 -7.53 4.93
N CYS A 45 4.81 -6.88 5.75
CA CYS A 45 5.37 -5.58 5.43
C CYS A 45 6.48 -5.69 4.37
N SER A 46 6.47 -4.80 3.38
CA SER A 46 7.52 -4.70 2.35
C SER A 46 8.73 -3.84 2.77
N CYS A 47 8.71 -3.32 4.00
CA CYS A 47 9.80 -2.53 4.56
C CYS A 47 11.08 -3.35 4.68
N LYS A 48 12.22 -2.82 4.22
CA LYS A 48 13.54 -3.49 4.33
C LYS A 48 14.32 -3.11 5.59
N LYS A 49 13.87 -2.09 6.32
CA LYS A 49 14.54 -1.57 7.52
C LYS A 49 14.06 -2.33 8.75
N ALA A 50 14.97 -2.65 9.67
CA ALA A 50 14.59 -3.18 10.98
C ALA A 50 13.74 -2.14 11.73
N CYS A 51 12.45 -2.42 11.90
CA CYS A 51 11.51 -1.51 12.52
C CYS A 51 10.64 -2.27 13.55
N ARG A 52 10.55 -1.71 14.76
CA ARG A 52 9.81 -2.28 15.89
C ARG A 52 8.29 -2.38 15.69
N TYR A 53 7.77 -1.72 14.65
CA TYR A 53 6.34 -1.67 14.33
C TYR A 53 5.97 -2.54 13.12
N HIS A 54 6.88 -3.39 12.63
CA HIS A 54 6.58 -4.36 11.57
C HIS A 54 5.38 -5.23 11.92
N GLY A 55 4.54 -5.51 10.93
CA GLY A 55 3.29 -6.24 11.11
C GLY A 55 2.17 -5.46 11.83
N ASN A 56 2.46 -4.35 12.51
CA ASN A 56 1.46 -3.53 13.19
C ASN A 56 1.02 -2.33 12.33
N CYS A 57 0.10 -2.59 11.40
CA CYS A 57 -0.40 -1.57 10.47
C CYS A 57 -0.98 -0.33 11.15
N LYS A 58 -1.68 -0.49 12.29
CA LYS A 58 -2.35 0.63 12.98
C LYS A 58 -1.33 1.63 13.51
N GLU A 59 -0.30 1.14 14.20
CA GLU A 59 0.76 2.00 14.74
C GLU A 59 1.64 2.57 13.63
N CYS A 60 2.02 1.75 12.64
CA CYS A 60 2.79 2.20 11.48
C CYS A 60 2.10 3.38 10.76
N VAL A 61 0.81 3.23 10.44
CA VAL A 61 0.02 4.30 9.79
C VAL A 61 -0.10 5.53 10.70
N ALA A 62 -0.32 5.35 12.01
CA ALA A 62 -0.41 6.48 12.94
C ALA A 62 0.90 7.30 12.99
N ILE A 63 2.05 6.63 13.04
CA ILE A 63 3.37 7.28 13.06
C ILE A 63 3.60 8.08 11.78
N HIS A 64 3.35 7.48 10.61
CA HIS A 64 3.53 8.14 9.33
C HIS A 64 2.59 9.34 9.13
N ARG A 65 1.35 9.24 9.65
CA ARG A 65 0.41 10.36 9.69
C ARG A 65 0.85 11.47 10.65
N ALA A 66 1.51 11.13 11.75
CA ALA A 66 1.93 12.10 12.76
C ALA A 66 3.10 12.97 12.26
N HIS A 67 4.12 12.36 11.65
CA HIS A 67 5.28 13.13 11.18
C HIS A 67 5.07 13.77 9.79
N GLN A 68 4.10 13.30 8.98
CA GLN A 68 3.72 13.83 7.66
C GLN A 68 4.83 13.91 6.58
N GLU A 69 6.06 13.50 6.91
CA GLU A 69 7.19 13.53 5.98
C GLU A 69 7.03 12.60 4.77
N HIS A 70 6.49 11.40 4.97
CA HIS A 70 6.39 10.37 3.92
C HIS A 70 5.44 9.24 4.31
N VAL A 71 5.01 8.45 3.33
CA VAL A 71 4.11 7.30 3.51
C VAL A 71 4.88 5.99 3.81
N PRO A 72 4.25 5.01 4.48
CA PRO A 72 4.83 3.68 4.67
C PRO A 72 5.23 3.01 3.36
N ASN A 73 6.27 2.17 3.36
CA ASN A 73 6.73 1.50 2.13
C ASN A 73 5.65 0.66 1.45
N CYS A 74 4.76 0.04 2.23
CA CYS A 74 3.65 -0.76 1.70
C CYS A 74 2.62 0.07 0.92
N MET A 75 2.55 1.39 1.12
CA MET A 75 1.63 2.27 0.37
C MET A 75 2.27 2.87 -0.89
N ARG A 76 3.61 2.87 -0.98
CA ARG A 76 4.34 3.50 -2.10
C ARG A 76 3.98 2.90 -3.46
N PRO A 77 3.87 1.56 -3.66
CA PRO A 77 3.50 1.01 -4.97
C PRO A 77 2.13 1.50 -5.45
N LEU A 78 1.13 1.54 -4.56
CA LEU A 78 -0.21 2.03 -4.88
C LEU A 78 -0.17 3.49 -5.34
N ILE A 79 0.52 4.35 -4.59
CA ILE A 79 0.63 5.78 -4.88
C ILE A 79 1.44 6.02 -6.15
N ASN A 80 2.58 5.33 -6.31
CA ASN A 80 3.42 5.44 -7.49
C ASN A 80 2.69 5.03 -8.76
N ASN A 81 1.82 4.00 -8.72
CA ASN A 81 0.98 3.64 -9.86
C ASN A 81 0.03 4.79 -10.27
N LYS A 82 -0.47 5.57 -9.31
CA LYS A 82 -1.31 6.75 -9.58
C LYS A 82 -0.51 7.94 -10.10
N ILE A 83 0.65 8.21 -9.49
CA ILE A 83 1.58 9.26 -9.95
C ILE A 83 2.05 8.95 -11.37
N LYS A 84 2.35 7.68 -11.69
CA LYS A 84 2.76 7.26 -13.03
C LYS A 84 1.73 7.68 -14.09
N ILE A 85 0.45 7.35 -13.86
CA ILE A 85 -0.65 7.76 -14.76
C ILE A 85 -0.70 9.29 -14.92
N LEU A 86 -0.54 10.05 -13.83
CA LEU A 86 -0.53 11.51 -13.90
C LEU A 86 0.66 12.05 -14.70
N SER A 87 1.85 11.47 -14.52
CA SER A 87 3.04 11.90 -15.22
C SER A 87 3.00 11.64 -16.73
N GLU A 88 2.13 10.74 -17.22
CA GLU A 88 1.94 10.52 -18.66
C GLU A 88 1.46 11.78 -19.37
N LEU A 89 0.80 12.72 -18.66
CA LEU A 89 0.33 14.00 -19.22
C LEU A 89 1.45 14.88 -19.79
N THR A 90 2.69 14.69 -19.32
CA THR A 90 3.86 15.44 -19.79
C THR A 90 4.95 14.52 -20.32
N GLU A 91 4.60 13.32 -20.80
CA GLU A 91 5.57 12.31 -21.27
C GLU A 91 6.64 12.02 -20.21
N HIS A 92 6.23 12.08 -18.93
CA HIS A 92 7.08 11.89 -17.75
C HIS A 92 8.19 12.94 -17.53
N THR A 93 8.18 14.10 -18.21
CA THR A 93 9.21 15.14 -18.04
C THR A 93 9.36 15.62 -16.59
N ILE A 94 8.31 15.55 -15.78
CA ILE A 94 8.34 15.87 -14.34
C ILE A 94 9.39 15.07 -13.56
N ALA A 95 9.73 13.86 -14.00
CA ALA A 95 10.76 13.05 -13.37
C ALA A 95 12.16 13.69 -13.46
N ASN A 96 12.40 14.56 -14.45
CA ASN A 96 13.65 15.29 -14.61
C ASN A 96 13.78 16.47 -13.61
N GLU A 97 12.67 16.88 -12.99
CA GLU A 97 12.60 18.01 -12.07
C GLU A 97 12.56 17.57 -10.60
N ILE A 98 12.41 16.27 -10.33
CA ILE A 98 12.30 15.73 -8.97
C ILE A 98 13.64 15.15 -8.52
N GLU A 99 14.18 15.70 -7.45
CA GLU A 99 15.35 15.15 -6.77
C GLU A 99 14.94 14.42 -5.48
N ALA A 100 15.55 13.26 -5.24
CA ALA A 100 15.39 12.59 -3.96
C ALA A 100 15.99 13.45 -2.83
N PRO A 101 15.34 13.52 -1.66
CA PRO A 101 15.91 14.24 -0.52
C PRO A 101 17.25 13.59 -0.13
N LYS A 102 18.17 14.41 0.41
CA LYS A 102 19.44 13.90 0.95
C LYS A 102 19.16 12.93 2.10
N GLU A 103 19.36 11.64 1.87
CA GLU A 103 19.20 10.63 2.92
C GLU A 103 20.36 10.71 3.91
N ILE A 104 20.05 10.90 5.19
CA ILE A 104 21.00 10.65 6.28
C ILE A 104 20.92 9.16 6.60
N LEU A 105 21.80 8.37 5.99
CA LEU A 105 21.89 6.94 6.29
C LEU A 105 22.32 6.77 7.76
N ARG A 106 21.59 5.94 8.51
CA ARG A 106 22.10 5.47 9.81
C ARG A 106 23.37 4.67 9.55
N LYS A 107 24.43 4.96 10.32
CA LYS A 107 25.60 4.09 10.38
C LYS A 107 25.15 2.70 10.85
N GLU A 108 25.67 1.66 10.20
CA GLU A 108 25.45 0.26 10.56
C GLU A 108 25.86 -0.02 12.01
#